data_AF-A0A5E4FUE7-F1
#
_entry.id   AF-A0A5E4FUE7-F1
#
_cell.length_a   1.000
_cell.length_b   1.000
_cell.length_c   1.000
_cell.angle_alpha   90.00
_cell.angle_beta   90.00
_cell.angle_gamma   90.00
#
_symmetry.space_group_name_H-M   'P 1'
#
loop_
_entity.id
_entity.type
_entity.pdbx_description
1 polymer ?
#
loop_
_entity_poly.entity_id
_entity_poly.type
_entity_poly.pdbx_seq_one_letter_code
_entity_poly.pdbx_strand_id
1 'polypeptide(L)'
;VLLWTINDFSAYGNLCGCVVKGYKACPICGGDTPSHRLKNDHNICYIGHRKWLPTYHPYRRQRTALPEYDTPPEPLTGEEVLQMVEGINYKWGSKKGGSVGENHGDK
;
A
#
# COMPACT_ATOMS: atom_id res chain seq x y z
N VAL A 1 -33.41 0.15 5.84
CA VAL A 1 -32.20 0.47 6.63
C VAL A 1 -30.99 0.20 5.75
N LEU A 2 -30.20 1.22 5.39
CA LEU A 2 -28.97 1.07 4.62
C LEU A 2 -27.82 0.89 5.62
N LEU A 3 -27.31 -0.32 5.80
CA LEU A 3 -26.16 -0.58 6.67
C LEU A 3 -24.89 -0.54 5.81
N TRP A 4 -24.40 0.64 5.50
CA TRP A 4 -23.11 0.80 4.83
C TRP A 4 -21.97 0.76 5.86
N THR A 5 -21.01 -0.14 5.66
CA THR A 5 -19.78 -0.08 6.45
C THR A 5 -18.96 1.11 5.93
N ILE A 6 -18.78 2.14 6.75
CA ILE A 6 -17.81 3.19 6.44
C ILE A 6 -16.43 2.54 6.58
N ASN A 7 -15.88 2.09 5.45
CA ASN A 7 -14.56 1.50 5.39
C ASN A 7 -13.54 2.62 5.18
N ASP A 8 -12.90 3.05 6.27
CA ASP A 8 -11.74 3.94 6.17
C ASP A 8 -10.50 3.15 5.69
N PHE A 9 -9.41 3.86 5.38
CA PHE A 9 -8.21 3.22 4.82
C PHE A 9 -7.61 2.16 5.77
N SER A 10 -7.72 2.37 7.09
CA SER A 10 -7.20 1.41 8.08
C SER A 10 -8.06 0.15 8.15
N ALA A 11 -9.39 0.30 8.07
CA ALA A 11 -10.32 -0.83 8.08
C ALA A 11 -10.17 -1.73 6.83
N TYR A 12 -9.72 -1.17 5.71
CA TYR A 12 -9.46 -1.94 4.48
C TYR A 12 -8.44 -3.08 4.71
N GLY A 13 -7.42 -2.86 5.54
CA GLY A 13 -6.43 -3.89 5.85
C GLY A 13 -7.03 -5.07 6.62
N ASN A 14 -7.98 -4.80 7.52
CA ASN A 14 -8.63 -5.83 8.31
C ASN A 14 -9.66 -6.62 7.49
N LEU A 15 -10.41 -5.95 6.62
CA LEU A 15 -11.49 -6.57 5.85
C LEU A 15 -10.97 -7.31 4.62
N CYS A 16 -9.99 -6.73 3.92
CA CYS A 16 -9.47 -7.28 2.67
C CYS A 16 -8.16 -8.05 2.85
N GLY A 17 -7.64 -8.14 4.08
CA GLY A 17 -6.33 -8.75 4.34
C GLY A 17 -5.18 -7.98 3.68
N CYS A 18 -5.41 -6.73 3.27
CA CYS A 18 -4.42 -5.95 2.57
C CYS A 18 -3.40 -5.33 3.52
N VAL A 19 -2.18 -5.18 3.01
CA VAL A 19 -1.15 -4.42 3.70
C VAL A 19 -1.49 -2.93 3.59
N VAL A 20 -1.83 -2.31 4.72
CA VAL A 20 -2.17 -0.86 4.81
C VAL A 20 -1.06 -0.03 5.45
N LYS A 21 0.09 -0.64 5.73
CA LYS A 21 1.28 -0.02 6.35
C LYS A 21 2.55 -0.48 5.64
N GLY A 22 3.63 0.27 5.77
CA GLY A 22 4.90 -0.08 5.14
C GLY A 22 5.00 0.41 3.70
N TYR A 23 5.96 -0.12 2.94
CA TYR A 23 6.26 0.37 1.58
C TYR A 23 5.19 0.01 0.54
N LYS A 24 4.36 -1.01 0.80
CA LYS A 24 3.33 -1.53 -0.12
C LYS A 24 1.91 -1.27 0.38
N ALA A 25 1.69 -0.08 0.96
CA ALA A 25 0.46 0.23 1.67
C ALA A 25 -0.74 0.56 0.75
N CYS A 26 -0.49 0.97 -0.50
CA CYS A 26 -1.59 1.30 -1.40
C CYS A 26 -2.21 0.02 -1.93
N PRO A 27 -3.50 -0.27 -1.69
CA PRO A 27 -4.14 -1.49 -2.19
C PRO A 27 -4.30 -1.48 -3.70
N ILE A 28 -4.24 -0.30 -4.34
CA ILE A 28 -4.34 -0.16 -5.79
C ILE A 28 -2.96 -0.31 -6.45
N CYS A 29 -1.94 0.37 -5.91
CA CYS A 29 -0.59 0.26 -6.47
C CYS A 29 0.12 -1.04 -6.07
N GLY A 30 -0.26 -1.65 -4.95
CA GLY A 30 0.35 -2.87 -4.42
C GLY A 30 1.87 -2.75 -4.30
N GLY A 31 2.58 -3.59 -5.05
CA GLY A 31 4.04 -3.61 -5.13
C GLY A 31 4.65 -2.33 -5.70
N ASP A 32 3.92 -1.63 -6.57
CA ASP A 32 4.35 -0.40 -7.24
C ASP A 32 3.98 0.86 -6.43
N THR A 33 3.63 0.69 -5.16
CA THR A 33 3.37 1.81 -4.25
C THR A 33 4.60 2.71 -4.16
N PRO A 34 4.55 3.95 -4.67
CA PRO A 34 5.71 4.82 -4.64
C PRO A 34 5.87 5.37 -3.22
N SER A 35 6.83 4.81 -2.50
CA SER A 35 7.06 5.07 -1.08
C SER A 35 8.53 5.42 -0.84
N HIS A 36 8.77 6.32 0.12
CA HIS A 36 10.09 6.79 0.48
C HIS A 36 10.24 6.86 2.00
N ARG A 37 11.32 6.31 2.55
CA ARG A 37 11.61 6.44 3.99
C ARG A 37 12.33 7.76 4.25
N LEU A 38 11.74 8.61 5.08
CA LEU A 38 12.38 9.83 5.55
C LEU A 38 13.61 9.47 6.39
N LYS A 39 14.73 10.16 6.10
CA LYS A 39 16.01 9.89 6.78
C LYS A 39 15.97 10.22 8.27
N ASN A 40 15.26 11.28 8.66
CA ASN A 40 15.31 11.82 10.02
C ASN A 40 14.30 11.15 10.96
N ASP A 41 13.08 10.93 10.47
CA ASP A 41 11.97 10.44 11.32
C ASP A 41 11.71 8.94 11.14
N HIS A 42 12.44 8.26 10.24
CA HIS A 42 12.25 6.86 9.85
C HIS A 42 10.85 6.47 9.35
N ASN A 43 9.94 7.44 9.24
CA ASN A 43 8.60 7.27 8.73
C ASN A 43 8.61 7.06 7.21
N ILE A 44 7.58 6.37 6.72
CA ILE A 44 7.37 6.15 5.29
C ILE A 44 6.42 7.23 4.77
N CYS A 45 6.86 7.96 3.75
CA CYS A 45 6.04 8.87 2.98
C CYS A 45 5.56 8.21 1.70
N TYR A 46 4.29 8.43 1.37
CA TYR A 46 3.67 7.99 0.14
C TYR A 46 3.60 9.15 -0.85
N ILE A 47 4.35 9.05 -1.94
CA ILE A 47 4.35 10.04 -3.03
C ILE A 47 3.40 9.54 -4.13
N GLY A 48 3.26 10.24 -5.26
CA GLY A 48 2.48 9.70 -6.38
C GLY A 48 0.94 9.74 -6.23
N HIS A 49 0.42 10.26 -5.11
CA HIS A 49 -1.02 10.34 -4.85
C HIS A 49 -1.74 11.40 -5.71
N ARG A 50 -1.02 12.37 -6.26
CA ARG A 50 -1.59 13.40 -7.14
C ARG A 50 -1.82 12.88 -8.55
N LYS A 51 -1.32 11.68 -8.89
CA LYS A 51 -1.63 10.98 -10.15
C LYS A 51 -3.13 10.74 -10.34
N TRP A 52 -3.86 10.59 -9.24
CA TRP A 52 -5.32 10.39 -9.21
C TRP A 52 -6.12 11.67 -9.49
N LEU A 53 -5.48 12.83 -9.50
CA LEU A 53 -6.12 14.08 -9.90
C LEU A 53 -6.17 14.21 -11.43
N PRO A 54 -7.11 14.99 -11.98
CA PRO A 54 -7.16 15.28 -13.42
C PRO A 54 -5.79 15.73 -13.96
N THR A 55 -5.46 15.35 -15.20
CA THR A 55 -4.14 15.59 -15.83
C THR A 55 -3.69 17.05 -15.77
N TYR A 56 -4.64 17.99 -15.86
CA TYR A 56 -4.38 19.44 -15.86
C TYR A 56 -4.56 20.09 -14.48
N HIS A 57 -4.69 19.30 -13.41
CA HIS A 57 -4.90 19.82 -12.06
C HIS A 57 -3.65 20.57 -11.56
N PRO A 58 -3.77 21.81 -11.02
CA PRO A 58 -2.62 22.62 -10.60
C PRO A 58 -1.66 21.91 -9.63
N TYR A 59 -2.20 21.12 -8.69
CA TYR A 59 -1.39 20.35 -7.74
C TYR A 59 -0.44 19.32 -8.38
N ARG A 60 -0.72 18.84 -9.59
CA ARG A 60 0.21 17.92 -10.31
C ARG A 60 1.49 18.63 -10.77
N ARG A 61 1.41 19.95 -10.97
CA ARG A 61 2.49 20.80 -11.51
C ARG A 61 3.19 21.65 -10.43
N GLN A 62 2.82 21.47 -9.16
CA GLN A 62 3.38 22.26 -8.07
C GLN A 62 4.87 21.94 -7.87
N ARG A 63 5.73 22.91 -8.22
CA ARG A 63 7.19 22.79 -8.31
C ARG A 63 7.90 22.52 -6.98
N THR A 64 7.29 22.87 -5.86
CA THR A 64 7.83 22.62 -4.50
C THR A 64 7.74 21.16 -4.09
N ALA A 65 6.99 20.35 -4.84
CA ALA A 65 6.90 18.91 -4.66
C ALA A 65 7.34 18.20 -5.95
N LEU A 66 7.78 16.94 -5.84
CA LEU A 66 8.14 16.11 -7.00
C LEU A 66 6.98 16.13 -8.02
N PRO A 67 7.17 16.57 -9.27
CA PRO A 67 6.10 16.59 -10.25
C PRO A 67 5.57 15.18 -10.55
N GLU A 68 4.26 15.01 -10.68
CA GLU A 68 3.61 13.69 -10.86
C GLU A 68 2.78 13.67 -12.16
N TYR A 69 3.46 13.34 -13.26
CA TYR A 69 2.88 13.35 -14.61
C TYR A 69 2.28 12.02 -15.07
N ASP A 70 2.70 10.89 -14.47
CA ASP A 70 2.22 9.56 -14.87
C ASP A 70 0.72 9.38 -14.59
N THR A 71 0.07 8.49 -15.32
CA THR A 71 -1.31 8.09 -15.03
C THR A 71 -1.39 7.33 -13.70
N PRO A 72 -2.54 7.40 -13.00
CA PRO A 72 -2.76 6.53 -11.86
C PRO A 72 -2.72 5.07 -12.33
N PRO A 73 -2.19 4.13 -11.52
CA PRO A 73 -2.25 2.73 -11.86
C PRO A 73 -3.71 2.26 -11.94
N GLU A 74 -3.98 1.35 -12.85
CA GLU A 74 -5.30 0.74 -12.93
C GLU A 74 -5.53 -0.16 -11.71
N PRO A 75 -6.71 -0.10 -11.06
CA PRO A 75 -7.07 -1.05 -10.03
C PRO A 75 -7.05 -2.47 -10.59
N LEU A 76 -6.48 -3.39 -9.81
CA LEU A 76 -6.49 -4.81 -10.15
C LEU A 76 -7.93 -5.33 -10.28
N THR A 77 -8.15 -6.20 -11.26
CA THR A 77 -9.42 -6.93 -11.37
C THR A 77 -9.54 -8.01 -10.29
N GLY A 78 -10.76 -8.50 -10.07
CA GLY A 78 -10.99 -9.58 -9.12
C GLY A 78 -10.22 -10.85 -9.49
N GLU A 79 -10.09 -11.14 -10.79
CA GLU A 79 -9.35 -12.27 -11.33
C GLU A 79 -7.84 -12.13 -11.09
N GLU A 80 -7.27 -10.94 -11.29
CA GLU A 80 -5.86 -10.67 -11.02
C GLU A 80 -5.54 -10.83 -9.54
N VAL A 81 -6.40 -10.30 -8.67
CA VAL A 81 -6.26 -10.47 -7.22
C VAL A 81 -6.34 -11.95 -6.84
N LEU A 82 -7.30 -12.70 -7.40
CA LEU A 82 -7.45 -14.13 -7.15
C LEU A 82 -6.17 -14.90 -7.54
N GLN A 83 -5.63 -14.64 -8.73
CA GLN A 83 -4.41 -15.27 -9.22
C GLN A 83 -3.19 -14.96 -8.32
N MET A 84 -3.10 -13.72 -7.79
CA MET A 84 -2.04 -13.35 -6.86
C MET A 84 -2.14 -14.10 -5.52
N VAL A 85 -3.35 -14.38 -5.03
CA VAL A 85 -3.55 -15.03 -3.72
C VAL A 85 -3.55 -16.55 -3.80
N GLU A 86 -3.87 -17.16 -4.93
CA GLU A 86 -3.92 -18.62 -5.11
C GLU A 86 -2.59 -19.32 -4.76
N GLY A 87 -1.46 -18.67 -4.97
CA GLY A 87 -0.13 -19.20 -4.65
C GLY A 87 0.36 -18.92 -3.22
N ILE A 88 -0.38 -18.16 -2.42
CA ILE A 88 0.08 -17.71 -1.11
C ILE A 88 -0.21 -18.78 -0.05
N ASN A 89 0.85 -19.40 0.48
CA ASN A 89 0.73 -20.31 1.60
C ASN A 89 0.58 -19.52 2.92
N TYR A 90 -0.67 -19.34 3.36
CA TYR A 90 -0.96 -18.65 4.61
C TYR A 90 -0.73 -19.58 5.81
N LYS A 91 0.29 -19.29 6.62
CA LYS A 91 0.47 -19.96 7.92
C LYS A 91 -0.36 -19.28 9.00
N TRP A 92 -1.45 -19.92 9.41
CA TRP A 92 -2.27 -19.46 10.54
C TRP A 92 -1.53 -19.68 11.87
N GLY A 93 -1.44 -18.63 12.70
CA GLY A 93 -0.64 -18.67 13.92
C GLY A 93 -1.22 -19.54 15.03
N SER A 94 -0.36 -20.28 15.74
CA SER A 94 -0.64 -20.92 17.03
C SER A 94 0.28 -20.33 18.12
N LYS A 95 -0.25 -20.13 19.35
CA LYS A 95 0.43 -19.41 20.46
C LYS A 95 1.60 -20.20 21.08
N LYS A 96 2.75 -19.53 21.28
CA LYS A 96 3.40 -19.18 22.58
C LYS A 96 4.93 -19.06 22.46
N GLY A 97 5.46 -17.93 22.95
CA GLY A 97 6.76 -17.75 23.64
C GLY A 97 8.04 -18.23 22.95
N GLY A 98 8.89 -17.29 22.53
CA GLY A 98 10.28 -17.56 22.19
C GLY A 98 11.01 -16.31 21.66
N SER A 99 12.10 -15.96 22.30
CA SER A 99 13.00 -14.81 22.06
C SER A 99 13.42 -14.63 20.60
N VAL A 100 13.39 -13.37 20.13
CA VAL A 100 13.97 -12.94 18.85
C VAL A 100 15.49 -12.99 18.97
N GLY A 101 16.11 -13.95 18.29
CA GLY A 101 17.53 -13.93 17.91
C GLY A 101 17.71 -13.26 16.54
N GLU A 102 18.83 -12.58 16.37
CA GLU A 102 19.22 -11.70 15.27
C GLU A 102 19.52 -12.36 13.91
N ASN A 103 19.31 -11.55 12.86
CA ASN A 103 20.01 -11.38 11.57
C ASN A 103 20.29 -12.56 10.61
N HIS A 104 19.83 -12.40 9.35
CA HIS A 104 20.76 -12.43 8.20
C HIS A 104 20.21 -11.69 6.97
N GLY A 105 21.09 -10.94 6.30
CA GLY A 105 20.84 -10.26 5.04
C GLY A 105 21.05 -11.15 3.80
N ASP A 106 21.16 -10.45 2.66
CA ASP A 106 21.45 -10.89 1.29
C ASP A 106 20.20 -11.38 0.50
N LYS A 107 19.83 -10.84 -0.66
CA LYS A 107 20.54 -10.13 -1.74
C LYS A 107 19.64 -9.06 -2.38
#